data_AF-A0A3M1RUA7-F1
#
_entry.id   AF-A0A3M1RUA7-F1
#
_cell.length_a   1.000
_cell.length_b   1.000
_cell.length_c   1.000
_cell.angle_alpha   90.00
_cell.angle_beta   90.00
_cell.angle_gamma   90.00
#
_symmetry.space_group_name_H-M   'P 1'
#
loop_
_entity.id
_entity.type
_entity.pdbx_description
1 polymer ?
#
loop_
_entity_poly.entity_id
_entity_poly.type
_entity_poly.pdbx_seq_one_letter_code
_entity_poly.pdbx_strand_id
1 'polypeptide(L)'
;MAIYAIGDVQGCDAELCALLDRLGPVRGRDELWFVGDLVNRGPRSLEVLRRVRDLGDQAIVTLGNHDLHLLACALAGDPPVAAGDLHAVLSAPDRDELIDWLRRRPLAHYRPDLNSLLVHAGAAPAWNPLQTVKLAREVSDCLQGEAAGEFLRSMYGAQPDRWDDGLEGTDRLRCITNCLTRIRFCSADGRLDFDSKGPPDQPPPGLLPWFEVPGRATAAVRVIFGHWSALGLLLRENLLGLDTGCVWGGQLTAARIDGPLRLVSVASPGYRAIGD
;
A
#
# COMPACT_ATOMS: atom_id res chain seq x y z
N MET A 1 23.09 8.89 -2.44
CA MET A 1 21.74 8.97 -1.89
C MET A 1 20.82 9.21 -3.05
N ALA A 2 20.12 8.16 -3.44
CA ALA A 2 19.00 8.17 -4.36
C ALA A 2 17.82 7.51 -3.64
N ILE A 3 16.63 8.08 -3.80
CA ILE A 3 15.42 7.57 -3.17
C ILE A 3 14.45 7.21 -4.29
N TYR A 4 14.06 5.94 -4.35
CA TYR A 4 13.14 5.42 -5.35
C TYR A 4 11.88 4.91 -4.67
N ALA A 5 10.72 5.41 -5.10
CA ALA A 5 9.45 4.82 -4.74
C ALA A 5 9.03 3.76 -5.76
N ILE A 6 8.53 2.62 -5.31
CA ILE A 6 8.18 1.43 -6.09
C ILE A 6 6.70 1.12 -5.85
N GLY A 7 5.96 0.89 -6.94
CA GLY A 7 4.55 0.51 -6.91
C GLY A 7 4.29 -0.92 -6.40
N ASP A 8 3.04 -1.35 -6.50
CA ASP A 8 2.53 -2.65 -6.05
C ASP A 8 3.30 -3.81 -6.70
N VAL A 9 3.89 -4.68 -5.87
CA VAL A 9 4.73 -5.80 -6.34
C VAL A 9 3.89 -7.06 -6.52
N GLN A 10 2.99 -7.35 -5.58
CA GLN A 10 2.01 -8.44 -5.63
C GLN A 10 2.63 -9.77 -6.07
N GLY A 11 3.71 -10.20 -5.41
CA GLY A 11 4.37 -11.48 -5.69
C GLY A 11 5.12 -11.57 -7.02
N CYS A 12 5.30 -10.46 -7.74
CA CYS A 12 6.06 -10.38 -9.00
C CYS A 12 7.58 -10.28 -8.74
N ASP A 13 8.17 -11.34 -8.14
CA ASP A 13 9.59 -11.34 -7.72
C ASP A 13 10.56 -11.19 -8.90
N ALA A 14 10.25 -11.76 -10.07
CA ALA A 14 11.11 -11.66 -11.25
C ALA A 14 11.21 -10.21 -11.75
N GLU A 15 10.08 -9.50 -11.78
CA GLU A 15 9.99 -8.09 -12.14
C GLU A 15 10.67 -7.21 -11.10
N LEU A 16 10.52 -7.54 -9.81
CA LEU A 16 11.24 -6.83 -8.74
C LEU A 16 12.76 -7.02 -8.89
N CYS A 17 13.25 -8.23 -9.15
CA CYS A 17 14.68 -8.46 -9.42
C CYS A 17 15.18 -7.59 -10.58
N ALA A 18 14.50 -7.68 -11.72
CA ALA A 18 14.88 -6.94 -12.92
C ALA A 18 14.81 -5.41 -12.71
N LEU A 19 13.87 -4.94 -11.88
CA LEU A 19 13.76 -3.52 -11.53
C LEU A 19 14.96 -3.09 -10.68
N LEU A 20 15.27 -3.84 -9.63
CA LEU A 20 16.43 -3.57 -8.77
C LEU A 20 17.74 -3.60 -9.56
N ASP A 21 17.90 -4.54 -10.50
CA ASP A 21 19.06 -4.60 -11.39
C ASP A 21 19.17 -3.33 -12.26
N ARG A 22 18.05 -2.78 -12.75
CA ARG A 22 18.02 -1.53 -13.53
C ARG A 22 18.28 -0.29 -12.69
N LEU A 23 17.84 -0.28 -11.42
CA LEU A 23 18.17 0.79 -10.47
C LEU A 23 19.67 0.75 -10.10
N GLY A 24 20.26 -0.44 -10.15
CA GLY A 24 21.62 -0.71 -9.72
C GLY A 24 21.70 -0.95 -8.20
N PRO A 25 22.90 -1.25 -7.68
CA PRO A 25 23.07 -1.54 -6.26
C PRO A 25 22.70 -0.34 -5.38
N VAL A 26 21.82 -0.57 -4.40
CA VAL A 26 21.44 0.40 -3.37
C VAL A 26 22.63 0.59 -2.43
N ARG A 27 23.28 1.77 -2.45
CA ARG A 27 24.54 2.00 -1.72
C ARG A 27 24.39 3.04 -0.62
N GLY A 28 25.03 2.78 0.52
CA GLY A 28 25.16 3.77 1.59
C GLY A 28 23.79 4.20 2.14
N ARG A 29 23.34 5.41 1.76
CA ARG A 29 22.10 6.02 2.24
C ARG A 29 20.93 5.96 1.24
N ASP A 30 21.08 5.22 0.15
CA ASP A 30 19.99 5.05 -0.81
C ASP A 30 18.81 4.32 -0.16
N GLU A 31 17.58 4.70 -0.51
CA GLU A 31 16.34 4.19 0.08
C GLU A 31 15.40 3.71 -1.03
N LEU A 32 14.73 2.58 -0.81
CA LEU A 32 13.66 2.04 -1.64
C LEU A 32 12.34 2.10 -0.86
N TRP A 33 11.40 2.86 -1.38
CA TRP A 33 10.10 3.11 -0.78
C TRP A 33 9.04 2.25 -1.47
N PHE A 34 8.54 1.23 -0.81
CA PHE A 34 7.48 0.37 -1.33
C PHE A 34 6.13 0.88 -0.85
N VAL A 35 5.21 1.12 -1.78
CA VAL A 35 3.84 1.59 -1.46
C VAL A 35 3.02 0.51 -0.72
N GLY A 36 3.44 -0.75 -0.74
CA GLY A 36 2.74 -1.88 -0.12
C GLY A 36 2.28 -2.88 -1.17
N ASP A 37 1.40 -3.79 -0.75
CA ASP A 37 0.97 -4.94 -1.55
C ASP A 37 2.18 -5.68 -2.13
N LEU A 38 3.04 -6.14 -1.22
CA LEU A 38 4.21 -6.95 -1.58
C LEU A 38 3.78 -8.35 -2.03
N VAL A 39 2.67 -8.84 -1.49
CA VAL A 39 2.22 -10.23 -1.61
C VAL A 39 0.87 -10.36 -2.30
N ASN A 40 0.46 -11.63 -2.48
CA ASN A 40 -0.81 -12.06 -3.05
C ASN A 40 -0.89 -11.82 -4.56
N ARG A 41 -1.83 -12.50 -5.23
CA ARG A 41 -2.08 -12.49 -6.69
C ARG A 41 -0.99 -13.13 -7.54
N GLY A 42 0.27 -12.70 -7.38
CA GLY A 42 1.40 -13.21 -8.12
C GLY A 42 2.04 -14.46 -7.50
N PRO A 43 2.90 -15.16 -8.27
CA PRO A 43 3.32 -16.53 -7.94
C PRO A 43 4.40 -16.63 -6.86
N ARG A 44 5.11 -15.54 -6.52
CA ARG A 44 6.36 -15.57 -5.74
C ARG A 44 6.33 -14.63 -4.53
N SER A 45 5.20 -14.60 -3.80
CA SER A 45 5.02 -13.75 -2.61
C SER A 45 6.07 -14.00 -1.51
N LEU A 46 6.49 -15.26 -1.32
CA LEU A 46 7.51 -15.62 -0.32
C LEU A 46 8.87 -15.02 -0.66
N GLU A 47 9.27 -15.08 -1.93
CA GLU A 47 10.53 -14.52 -2.40
C GLU A 47 10.53 -12.99 -2.32
N VAL A 48 9.43 -12.34 -2.66
CA VAL A 48 9.29 -10.88 -2.50
C VAL A 48 9.48 -10.47 -1.04
N LEU A 49 8.80 -11.13 -0.09
CA LEU A 49 8.94 -10.81 1.33
C LEU A 49 10.39 -10.96 1.83
N ARG A 50 11.04 -12.08 1.51
CA ARG A 50 12.44 -12.32 1.89
C ARG A 50 13.34 -11.24 1.29
N ARG A 51 13.18 -10.94 0.00
CA ARG A 51 13.98 -9.93 -0.69
C ARG A 51 13.83 -8.54 -0.07
N VAL A 52 12.59 -8.10 0.16
CA VAL A 52 12.34 -6.76 0.71
C VAL A 52 12.79 -6.68 2.18
N ARG A 53 12.62 -7.74 2.97
CA ARG A 53 13.18 -7.83 4.33
C ARG A 53 14.70 -7.73 4.31
N ASP A 54 15.37 -8.43 3.40
CA ASP A 54 16.83 -8.52 3.34
C ASP A 54 17.50 -7.20 2.89
N LEU A 55 16.73 -6.24 2.36
CA LEU A 55 17.19 -4.86 2.15
C LEU A 55 17.42 -4.09 3.46
N GLY A 56 16.91 -4.59 4.60
CA GLY A 56 17.07 -3.98 5.91
C GLY A 56 16.55 -2.55 5.96
N ASP A 57 17.34 -1.65 6.55
CA ASP A 57 16.97 -0.23 6.75
C ASP A 57 16.84 0.56 5.45
N GLN A 58 17.29 0.01 4.31
CA GLN A 58 17.12 0.65 3.01
C GLN A 58 15.69 0.50 2.48
N ALA A 59 14.89 -0.46 2.98
CA ALA A 59 13.50 -0.64 2.58
C ALA A 59 12.53 0.08 3.51
N ILE A 60 11.96 1.17 3.00
CA ILE A 60 10.82 1.86 3.63
C ILE A 60 9.55 1.27 3.03
N VAL A 61 8.71 0.63 3.84
CA VAL A 61 7.53 -0.11 3.35
C VAL A 61 6.30 0.39 4.08
N THR A 62 5.23 0.70 3.34
CA THR A 62 3.89 0.83 3.90
C THR A 62 3.07 -0.43 3.68
N LEU A 63 2.18 -0.78 4.61
CA LEU A 63 1.28 -1.93 4.46
C LEU A 63 0.14 -1.62 3.50
N GLY A 64 -0.09 -2.53 2.54
CA GLY A 64 -1.27 -2.55 1.69
C GLY A 64 -2.36 -3.51 2.15
N ASN A 65 -3.48 -3.55 1.43
CA ASN A 65 -4.60 -4.41 1.82
C ASN A 65 -4.29 -5.90 1.66
N HIS A 66 -3.48 -6.29 0.68
CA HIS A 66 -3.08 -7.68 0.50
C HIS A 66 -2.04 -8.12 1.55
N ASP A 67 -1.21 -7.19 2.03
CA ASP A 67 -0.29 -7.44 3.16
C ASP A 67 -1.06 -7.66 4.46
N LEU A 68 -2.06 -6.81 4.74
CA LEU A 68 -2.94 -6.98 5.91
C LEU A 68 -3.74 -8.28 5.82
N HIS A 69 -4.18 -8.67 4.62
CA HIS A 69 -4.86 -9.95 4.42
C HIS A 69 -3.95 -11.15 4.74
N LEU A 70 -2.67 -11.10 4.35
CA LEU A 70 -1.69 -12.12 4.76
C LEU A 70 -1.54 -12.17 6.29
N LEU A 71 -1.44 -11.01 6.95
CA LEU A 71 -1.37 -10.95 8.42
C LEU A 71 -2.63 -11.56 9.05
N ALA A 72 -3.81 -11.30 8.50
CA ALA A 72 -5.05 -11.92 8.97
C ALA A 72 -5.00 -13.45 8.82
N CYS A 73 -4.61 -13.96 7.65
CA CYS A 73 -4.43 -15.40 7.45
C CYS A 73 -3.43 -16.04 8.43
N ALA A 74 -2.41 -15.28 8.86
CA ALA A 74 -1.38 -15.77 9.76
C ALA A 74 -1.74 -15.68 11.26
N LEU A 75 -2.50 -14.67 11.67
CA LEU A 75 -2.67 -14.28 13.08
C LEU A 75 -4.12 -14.39 13.60
N ALA A 76 -5.12 -14.49 12.71
CA ALA A 76 -6.54 -14.43 13.08
C ALA A 76 -7.15 -15.77 13.57
N GLY A 77 -6.41 -16.88 13.51
CA GLY A 77 -6.84 -18.19 14.03
C GLY A 77 -7.81 -18.99 13.14
N ASP A 78 -8.49 -18.36 12.19
CA ASP A 78 -9.25 -19.01 11.09
C ASP A 78 -8.98 -18.23 9.79
N PRO A 79 -8.19 -18.78 8.85
CA PRO A 79 -7.90 -18.07 7.61
C PRO A 79 -9.20 -17.93 6.78
N PRO A 80 -9.52 -16.74 6.25
CA PRO A 80 -10.52 -16.63 5.18
C PRO A 80 -10.13 -17.55 4.02
N VAL A 81 -11.12 -18.14 3.36
CA VAL A 81 -10.98 -19.15 2.31
C VAL A 81 -9.90 -18.81 1.26
N ALA A 82 -9.13 -19.85 0.91
CA ALA A 82 -8.11 -19.95 -0.14
C ALA A 82 -6.86 -19.06 0.02
N ALA A 83 -5.96 -19.48 0.90
CA ALA A 83 -4.57 -19.03 0.95
C ALA A 83 -3.75 -19.33 -0.32
N GLY A 84 -4.35 -19.52 -1.50
CA GLY A 84 -3.69 -20.04 -2.72
C GLY A 84 -2.31 -19.44 -2.98
N ASP A 85 -2.25 -18.14 -3.30
CA ASP A 85 -0.99 -17.44 -3.58
C ASP A 85 -0.16 -17.12 -2.33
N LEU A 86 -0.72 -17.31 -1.14
CA LEU A 86 -0.10 -17.04 0.14
C LEU A 86 0.39 -18.32 0.84
N HIS A 87 0.08 -19.49 0.30
CA HIS A 87 0.36 -20.79 0.93
C HIS A 87 1.86 -20.98 1.13
N ALA A 88 2.65 -20.61 0.12
CA ALA A 88 4.10 -20.64 0.19
C ALA A 88 4.64 -19.83 1.39
N VAL A 89 4.05 -18.66 1.67
CA VAL A 89 4.43 -17.83 2.83
C VAL A 89 3.99 -18.50 4.14
N LEU A 90 2.73 -18.93 4.21
CA LEU A 90 2.12 -19.46 5.42
C LEU A 90 2.66 -20.83 5.84
N SER A 91 3.29 -21.57 4.92
CA SER A 91 3.92 -22.87 5.17
C SER A 91 5.44 -22.82 5.16
N ALA A 92 6.05 -21.63 5.02
CA ALA A 92 7.49 -21.48 5.02
C ALA A 92 8.11 -21.76 6.41
N PRO A 93 9.31 -22.34 6.49
CA PRO A 93 10.01 -22.53 7.77
C PRO A 93 10.30 -21.23 8.53
N ASP A 94 10.50 -20.13 7.81
CA ASP A 94 10.73 -18.77 8.31
C ASP A 94 9.45 -17.92 8.35
N ARG A 95 8.27 -18.54 8.25
CA ARG A 95 6.96 -17.87 8.30
C ARG A 95 6.86 -16.87 9.44
N ASP A 96 7.14 -17.30 10.67
CA ASP A 96 6.90 -16.47 11.85
C ASP A 96 7.81 -15.23 11.84
N GLU A 97 9.05 -15.37 11.38
CA GLU A 97 9.97 -14.25 11.20
C GLU A 97 9.45 -13.24 10.16
N LEU A 98 8.96 -13.73 9.02
CA LEU A 98 8.41 -12.90 7.94
C LEU A 98 7.13 -12.17 8.37
N ILE A 99 6.23 -12.86 9.08
CA ILE A 99 5.00 -12.29 9.60
C ILE A 99 5.30 -11.25 10.69
N ASP A 100 6.26 -11.52 11.58
CA ASP A 100 6.69 -10.58 12.60
C ASP A 100 7.40 -9.35 12.02
N TRP A 101 8.14 -9.51 10.92
CA TRP A 101 8.71 -8.38 10.20
C TRP A 101 7.61 -7.54 9.54
N LEU A 102 6.67 -8.19 8.86
CA LEU A 102 5.61 -7.52 8.11
C LEU A 102 4.67 -6.74 9.03
N ARG A 103 4.21 -7.32 10.15
CA ARG A 103 3.31 -6.65 11.11
C ARG A 103 3.90 -5.40 11.77
N ARG A 104 5.22 -5.21 11.70
CA ARG A 104 5.93 -4.01 12.21
C ARG A 104 6.07 -2.91 11.16
N ARG A 105 5.63 -3.11 9.92
CA ARG A 105 5.64 -2.07 8.89
C ARG A 105 4.50 -1.06 9.16
N PRO A 106 4.72 0.25 8.98
CA PRO A 106 3.68 1.25 9.16
C PRO A 106 2.64 1.23 8.04
N LEU A 107 1.48 1.87 8.22
CA LEU A 107 0.53 2.12 7.12
C LEU A 107 0.80 3.45 6.37
N ALA A 108 1.58 4.35 6.98
CA ALA A 108 1.94 5.63 6.38
C ALA A 108 3.35 6.06 6.81
N HIS A 109 4.09 6.69 5.91
CA HIS A 109 5.42 7.24 6.18
C HIS A 109 5.53 8.65 5.61
N TYR A 110 5.89 9.63 6.45
CA TYR A 110 6.07 11.02 6.02
C TYR A 110 7.51 11.48 6.27
N ARG A 111 8.13 12.06 5.25
CA ARG A 111 9.47 12.68 5.33
C ARG A 111 9.37 14.18 5.10
N PRO A 112 9.47 14.99 6.16
CA PRO A 112 9.38 16.45 6.06
C PRO A 112 10.45 17.07 5.16
N ASP A 113 11.66 16.51 5.16
CA ASP A 113 12.79 16.98 4.33
C ASP A 113 12.54 16.81 2.82
N LEU A 114 11.72 15.82 2.44
CA LEU A 114 11.31 15.60 1.04
C LEU A 114 9.91 16.17 0.73
N ASN A 115 9.22 16.67 1.76
CA ASN A 115 7.80 17.03 1.73
C ASN A 115 6.93 15.93 1.06
N SER A 116 7.20 14.67 1.42
CA SER A 116 6.62 13.48 0.77
C SER A 116 5.94 12.55 1.77
N LEU A 117 4.70 12.16 1.45
CA LEU A 117 3.90 11.18 2.18
C LEU A 117 3.76 9.91 1.33
N LEU A 118 4.21 8.77 1.87
CA LEU A 118 4.01 7.44 1.34
C LEU A 118 2.82 6.77 2.06
N VAL A 119 1.86 6.29 1.30
CA VAL A 119 0.69 5.51 1.73
C VAL A 119 0.38 4.47 0.66
N HIS A 120 -0.34 3.40 1.00
CA HIS A 120 -0.70 2.39 0.00
C HIS A 120 -1.74 2.89 -1.00
N ALA A 121 -2.89 3.38 -0.53
CA ALA A 121 -3.98 3.84 -1.40
C ALA A 121 -4.12 5.37 -1.41
N GLY A 122 -4.30 5.98 -0.24
CA GLY A 122 -4.55 7.42 -0.10
C GLY A 122 -4.75 7.81 1.36
N ALA A 123 -5.37 8.96 1.58
CA ALA A 123 -5.74 9.43 2.92
C ALA A 123 -7.13 10.07 2.89
N ALA A 124 -7.81 10.10 4.03
CA ALA A 124 -9.07 10.84 4.13
C ALA A 124 -8.82 12.32 3.81
N PRO A 125 -9.75 13.02 3.12
CA PRO A 125 -9.55 14.42 2.72
C PRO A 125 -9.21 15.36 3.88
N ALA A 126 -9.72 15.08 5.08
CA ALA A 126 -9.49 15.88 6.28
C ALA A 126 -8.09 15.73 6.90
N TRP A 127 -7.32 14.70 6.53
CA TRP A 127 -6.06 14.40 7.21
C TRP A 127 -4.89 15.11 6.56
N ASN A 128 -4.16 15.89 7.36
CA ASN A 128 -2.84 16.37 6.96
C ASN A 128 -1.79 15.25 7.10
N PRO A 129 -0.56 15.41 6.59
CA PRO A 129 0.45 14.34 6.61
C PRO A 129 0.84 13.86 8.02
N LEU A 130 0.95 14.77 8.99
CA LEU A 130 1.29 14.42 10.37
C LEU A 130 0.15 13.66 11.05
N GLN A 131 -1.09 14.10 10.83
CA GLN A 131 -2.28 13.40 11.30
C GLN A 131 -2.39 12.01 10.66
N THR A 132 -2.11 11.90 9.36
CA THR A 132 -2.11 10.61 8.63
C THR A 132 -1.15 9.63 9.28
N VAL A 133 0.10 10.05 9.56
CA VAL A 133 1.08 9.20 10.26
C VAL A 133 0.67 8.88 11.70
N LYS A 134 0.08 9.84 12.42
CA LYS A 134 -0.43 9.60 13.78
C LYS A 134 -1.52 8.53 13.79
N LEU A 135 -2.50 8.62 12.91
CA LEU A 135 -3.60 7.65 12.79
C LEU A 135 -3.08 6.29 12.32
N ALA A 136 -2.15 6.26 11.36
CA ALA A 136 -1.50 5.03 10.92
C ALA A 136 -0.77 4.30 12.06
N ARG A 137 -0.21 5.03 13.03
CA ARG A 137 0.41 4.42 14.22
C ARG A 137 -0.60 3.72 15.11
N GLU A 138 -1.83 4.21 15.25
CA GLU A 138 -2.86 3.52 16.05
C GLU A 138 -3.10 2.09 15.54
N VAL A 139 -3.17 1.92 14.21
CA VAL A 139 -3.30 0.59 13.58
C VAL A 139 -2.00 -0.20 13.72
N SER A 140 -0.84 0.44 13.52
CA SER A 140 0.48 -0.23 13.61
C SER A 140 0.77 -0.76 15.02
N ASP A 141 0.35 -0.03 16.06
CA ASP A 141 0.49 -0.42 17.45
C ASP A 141 -0.44 -1.60 17.77
N CYS A 142 -1.68 -1.56 17.27
CA CYS A 142 -2.62 -2.68 17.38
C CYS A 142 -2.06 -3.95 16.71
N LEU A 143 -1.53 -3.83 15.49
CA LEU A 143 -0.93 -4.95 14.75
C LEU A 143 0.28 -5.55 15.47
N GLN A 144 0.99 -4.80 16.31
CA GLN A 144 2.13 -5.28 17.09
C GLN A 144 1.75 -5.79 18.49
N GLY A 145 0.54 -5.51 18.95
CA GLY A 145 0.03 -5.91 20.26
C GLY A 145 -0.67 -7.28 20.28
N GLU A 146 -1.21 -7.62 21.44
CA GLU A 146 -1.97 -8.87 21.69
C GLU A 146 -3.33 -8.87 20.96
N ALA A 147 -3.92 -7.69 20.76
CA ALA A 147 -5.22 -7.53 20.09
C ALA A 147 -5.14 -7.69 18.55
N ALA A 148 -3.94 -7.90 17.98
CA ALA A 148 -3.74 -7.97 16.53
C ALA A 148 -4.66 -8.99 15.84
N GLY A 149 -4.77 -10.21 16.38
CA GLY A 149 -5.61 -11.25 15.81
C GLY A 149 -7.11 -10.90 15.82
N GLU A 150 -7.58 -10.25 16.87
CA GLU A 150 -8.98 -9.79 16.97
C GLU A 150 -9.28 -8.65 15.99
N PHE A 151 -8.38 -7.67 15.92
CA PHE A 151 -8.49 -6.58 14.95
C PHE A 151 -8.47 -7.11 13.51
N LEU A 152 -7.53 -8.01 13.18
CA LEU A 152 -7.42 -8.59 11.83
C LEU A 152 -8.65 -9.42 11.42
N ARG A 153 -9.37 -10.03 12.38
CA ARG A 153 -10.69 -10.66 12.10
C ARG A 153 -11.76 -9.64 11.79
N SER A 154 -11.70 -8.47 12.42
CA SER A 154 -12.75 -7.47 12.39
C SER A 154 -12.46 -6.29 11.45
N MET A 155 -11.28 -6.22 10.82
CA MET A 155 -10.90 -5.16 9.87
C MET A 155 -11.67 -5.23 8.55
N TYR A 156 -12.29 -6.37 8.24
CA TYR A 156 -13.09 -6.52 7.02
C TYR A 156 -14.40 -5.73 7.13
N GLY A 157 -14.84 -5.18 6.01
CA GLY A 157 -16.09 -4.41 5.91
C GLY A 157 -15.89 -3.03 5.30
N ALA A 158 -17.01 -2.41 4.95
CA ALA A 158 -17.07 -1.07 4.36
C ALA A 158 -17.46 0.01 5.38
N GLN A 159 -17.96 -0.36 6.57
CA GLN A 159 -18.42 0.58 7.58
C GLN A 159 -17.46 0.65 8.78
N PRO A 160 -17.20 1.84 9.36
CA PRO A 160 -17.71 3.14 8.92
C PRO A 160 -17.04 3.61 7.62
N ASP A 161 -17.84 4.21 6.73
CA ASP A 161 -17.41 4.71 5.43
C ASP A 161 -16.99 6.18 5.46
N ARG A 162 -16.96 6.83 6.62
CA ARG A 162 -16.54 8.22 6.77
C ARG A 162 -15.73 8.39 8.05
N TRP A 163 -14.67 9.19 7.98
CA TRP A 163 -13.91 9.57 9.17
C TRP A 163 -14.73 10.50 10.07
N ASP A 164 -14.74 10.16 11.36
CA ASP A 164 -15.23 10.98 12.44
C ASP A 164 -14.23 10.87 13.60
N ASP A 165 -13.83 12.00 14.19
CA ASP A 165 -12.84 12.01 15.28
C ASP A 165 -13.33 11.27 16.54
N GLY A 166 -14.65 11.14 16.70
CA GLY A 166 -15.31 10.39 17.76
C GLY A 166 -15.44 8.88 17.51
N LEU A 167 -14.93 8.35 16.38
CA LEU A 167 -14.80 6.90 16.21
C LEU A 167 -13.87 6.32 17.27
N GLU A 168 -14.26 5.20 17.85
CA GLU A 168 -13.51 4.47 18.87
C GLU A 168 -13.31 2.99 18.51
N GLY A 169 -12.37 2.34 19.20
CA GLY A 169 -12.14 0.90 19.09
C GLY A 169 -11.94 0.40 17.66
N THR A 170 -12.57 -0.74 17.35
CA THR A 170 -12.44 -1.41 16.05
C THR A 170 -12.94 -0.57 14.89
N ASP A 171 -14.02 0.20 15.05
CA ASP A 171 -14.56 1.02 13.97
C ASP A 171 -13.60 2.14 13.58
N ARG A 172 -12.91 2.72 14.57
CA ARG A 172 -11.81 3.68 14.34
C ARG A 172 -10.67 3.05 13.55
N LEU A 173 -10.14 1.91 14.01
CA LEU A 173 -9.03 1.23 13.36
C LEU A 173 -9.39 0.75 11.95
N ARG A 174 -10.63 0.28 11.75
CA ARG A 174 -11.15 -0.13 10.45
C ARG A 174 -11.27 1.07 9.50
N CYS A 175 -11.79 2.21 9.96
CA CYS A 175 -11.86 3.43 9.16
C CYS A 175 -10.46 3.86 8.71
N ILE A 176 -9.49 3.87 9.65
CA ILE A 176 -8.10 4.20 9.35
C ILE A 176 -7.53 3.29 8.28
N THR A 177 -7.71 1.99 8.46
CA THR A 177 -7.26 0.96 7.52
C THR A 177 -7.88 1.13 6.14
N ASN A 178 -9.19 1.37 6.07
CA ASN A 178 -9.91 1.57 4.83
C ASN A 178 -9.44 2.82 4.07
N CYS A 179 -9.25 3.94 4.76
CA CYS A 179 -8.70 5.16 4.16
C CYS A 179 -7.30 4.93 3.58
N LEU A 180 -6.42 4.27 4.33
CA LEU A 180 -5.00 4.15 3.96
C LEU A 180 -4.74 3.05 2.93
N THR A 181 -5.57 2.01 2.90
CA THR A 181 -5.29 0.80 2.10
C THR A 181 -6.32 0.50 1.02
N ARG A 182 -7.49 1.16 1.02
CA ARG A 182 -8.59 0.77 0.11
C ARG A 182 -9.23 1.91 -0.66
N ILE A 183 -8.96 3.17 -0.32
CA ILE A 183 -9.59 4.32 -0.96
C ILE A 183 -9.28 4.41 -2.46
N ARG A 184 -10.31 4.68 -3.26
CA ARG A 184 -10.19 5.06 -4.67
C ARG A 184 -11.02 6.31 -4.92
N PHE A 185 -12.33 6.16 -4.74
CA PHE A 185 -13.29 7.25 -4.82
C PHE A 185 -13.82 7.63 -3.45
N CYS A 186 -14.19 8.90 -3.30
CA CYS A 186 -14.98 9.38 -2.18
C CYS A 186 -15.85 10.58 -2.60
N SER A 187 -16.89 10.86 -1.82
CA SER A 187 -17.68 12.08 -1.97
C SER A 187 -16.89 13.31 -1.51
N ALA A 188 -17.35 14.50 -1.89
CA ALA A 188 -16.73 15.76 -1.50
C ALA A 188 -16.70 15.99 0.03
N ASP A 189 -17.62 15.39 0.78
CA ASP A 189 -17.65 15.42 2.25
C ASP A 189 -16.84 14.28 2.91
N GLY A 190 -16.12 13.48 2.13
CA GLY A 190 -15.16 12.49 2.60
C GLY A 190 -15.73 11.10 2.89
N ARG A 191 -16.95 10.78 2.42
CA ARG A 191 -17.49 9.41 2.48
C ARG A 191 -16.82 8.54 1.41
N LEU A 192 -16.21 7.46 1.85
CA LEU A 192 -15.49 6.47 1.06
C LEU A 192 -16.45 5.64 0.21
N ASP A 193 -16.00 5.27 -0.99
CA ASP A 193 -16.67 4.30 -1.84
C ASP A 193 -15.77 3.08 -2.06
N PHE A 194 -16.33 1.88 -1.82
CA PHE A 194 -15.60 0.62 -1.93
C PHE A 194 -16.10 -0.27 -3.08
N ASP A 195 -17.24 0.08 -3.68
CA ASP A 195 -17.87 -0.71 -4.73
C ASP A 195 -17.28 -0.37 -6.11
N SER A 196 -16.84 0.88 -6.29
CA SER A 196 -16.34 1.37 -7.57
C SER A 196 -14.84 1.12 -7.73
N LYS A 197 -14.49 0.27 -8.70
CA LYS A 197 -13.11 -0.11 -9.02
C LYS A 197 -12.62 0.38 -10.39
N GLY A 198 -13.45 1.20 -11.06
CA GLY A 198 -13.23 1.67 -12.41
C GLY A 198 -12.11 2.73 -12.54
N PRO A 199 -11.83 3.18 -13.78
CA PRO A 199 -10.86 4.22 -14.05
C PRO A 199 -11.32 5.60 -13.51
N PRO A 200 -10.39 6.52 -13.21
CA PRO A 200 -10.68 7.80 -12.55
C PRO A 200 -11.45 8.81 -13.42
N ASP A 201 -11.45 8.64 -14.74
CA ASP A 201 -12.07 9.54 -15.73
C ASP A 201 -13.58 9.33 -15.88
N GLN A 202 -14.11 8.25 -15.30
CA GLN A 202 -15.53 7.94 -15.24
C GLN A 202 -15.96 7.73 -13.79
N PRO A 203 -15.83 8.75 -12.92
CA PRO A 203 -16.25 8.62 -11.54
C PRO A 203 -17.76 8.40 -11.47
N PRO A 204 -18.25 7.55 -10.55
CA PRO A 204 -19.69 7.44 -10.30
C PRO A 204 -20.30 8.79 -9.90
N PRO A 205 -21.59 9.02 -10.19
CA PRO A 205 -22.25 10.29 -9.86
C PRO A 205 -22.09 10.69 -8.39
N GLY A 206 -21.58 11.90 -8.15
CA GLY A 206 -21.37 12.45 -6.81
C GLY A 206 -20.08 12.01 -6.13
N LEU A 207 -19.25 11.20 -6.78
CA LEU A 207 -17.93 10.80 -6.30
C LEU A 207 -16.80 11.47 -7.09
N LEU A 208 -15.65 11.54 -6.45
CA LEU A 208 -14.40 12.07 -7.00
C LEU A 208 -13.29 11.05 -6.72
N PRO A 209 -12.27 10.91 -7.59
CA PRO A 209 -11.02 10.31 -7.17
C PRO A 209 -10.53 11.02 -5.91
N TRP A 210 -10.06 10.28 -4.91
CA TRP A 210 -9.79 10.84 -3.57
C TRP A 210 -8.87 12.07 -3.59
N PHE A 211 -7.94 12.10 -4.55
CA PHE A 211 -6.97 13.17 -4.72
C PHE A 211 -7.51 14.42 -5.43
N GLU A 212 -8.72 14.35 -6.01
CA GLU A 212 -9.44 15.47 -6.63
C GLU A 212 -10.41 16.15 -5.66
N VAL A 213 -10.59 15.64 -4.43
CA VAL A 213 -11.46 16.28 -3.44
C VAL A 213 -10.95 17.69 -3.11
N PRO A 214 -11.79 18.74 -3.32
CA PRO A 214 -11.39 20.12 -3.05
C PRO A 214 -11.00 20.31 -1.59
N GLY A 215 -9.88 21.01 -1.37
CA GLY A 215 -9.41 21.33 -0.01
C GLY A 215 -8.82 20.15 0.76
N ARG A 216 -8.50 19.01 0.10
CA ARG A 216 -7.81 17.90 0.78
C ARG A 216 -6.55 18.41 1.51
N ALA A 217 -6.42 18.03 2.78
CA ALA A 217 -5.36 18.52 3.66
C ALA A 217 -3.95 18.03 3.28
N THR A 218 -3.85 17.09 2.33
CA THR A 218 -2.60 16.62 1.73
C THR A 218 -2.17 17.39 0.46
N ALA A 219 -2.91 18.39 0.00
CA ALA A 219 -2.65 19.05 -1.27
C ALA A 219 -1.27 19.74 -1.36
N ALA A 220 -0.71 20.17 -0.23
CA ALA A 220 0.58 20.87 -0.15
C ALA A 220 1.81 19.94 -0.06
N VAL A 221 1.61 18.62 -0.02
CA VAL A 221 2.71 17.64 0.00
C VAL A 221 2.61 16.71 -1.19
N ARG A 222 3.74 16.10 -1.55
CA ARG A 222 3.74 15.04 -2.55
C ARG A 222 3.23 13.75 -1.94
N VAL A 223 2.10 13.24 -2.43
CA VAL A 223 1.58 11.93 -2.02
C VAL A 223 2.03 10.86 -3.02
N ILE A 224 2.59 9.77 -2.51
CA ILE A 224 3.08 8.64 -3.28
C ILE A 224 2.25 7.42 -2.87
N PHE A 225 1.63 6.77 -3.85
CA PHE A 225 0.67 5.70 -3.61
C PHE A 225 0.60 4.67 -4.74
N GLY A 226 -0.09 3.58 -4.47
CA GLY A 226 -0.32 2.41 -5.32
C GLY A 226 -1.80 2.02 -5.38
N HIS A 227 -2.12 0.73 -5.21
CA HIS A 227 -3.45 0.11 -5.04
C HIS A 227 -4.43 0.20 -6.23
N TRP A 228 -4.40 1.30 -6.97
CA TRP A 228 -5.37 1.63 -7.99
C TRP A 228 -4.83 1.33 -9.40
N SER A 229 -4.54 0.07 -9.70
CA SER A 229 -4.06 -0.35 -11.03
C SER A 229 -4.89 0.15 -12.22
N ALA A 230 -6.21 0.32 -12.07
CA ALA A 230 -7.08 0.92 -13.10
C ALA A 230 -6.82 2.41 -13.37
N LEU A 231 -6.20 3.14 -12.44
CA LEU A 231 -5.66 4.49 -12.65
C LEU A 231 -4.37 4.43 -13.48
N GLY A 232 -3.57 3.38 -13.29
CA GLY A 232 -2.25 3.25 -13.89
C GLY A 232 -1.27 4.31 -13.35
N LEU A 233 -0.31 4.68 -14.20
CA LEU A 233 0.72 5.66 -13.84
C LEU A 233 0.12 7.07 -13.76
N LEU A 234 0.21 7.70 -12.58
CA LEU A 234 -0.17 9.10 -12.38
C LEU A 234 1.07 9.91 -11.98
N LEU A 235 1.45 10.90 -12.81
CA LEU A 235 2.58 11.79 -12.54
C LEU A 235 2.12 13.24 -12.48
N ARG A 236 2.08 13.79 -11.27
CA ARG A 236 1.92 15.23 -11.01
C ARG A 236 2.97 15.66 -9.99
N GLU A 237 3.20 16.96 -9.89
CA GLU A 237 4.19 17.54 -8.98
C GLU A 237 3.99 17.08 -7.53
N ASN A 238 2.73 17.07 -7.05
CA ASN A 238 2.35 16.70 -5.69
C ASN A 238 1.66 15.32 -5.59
N LEU A 239 1.72 14.49 -6.63
CA LEU A 239 0.99 13.22 -6.65
C LEU A 239 1.64 12.20 -7.59
N LEU A 240 2.05 11.05 -7.04
CA LEU A 240 2.64 9.93 -7.77
C LEU A 240 1.84 8.66 -7.50
N GLY A 241 1.09 8.20 -8.50
CA GLY A 241 0.45 6.89 -8.51
C GLY A 241 1.32 5.89 -9.28
N LEU A 242 1.79 4.86 -8.60
CA LEU A 242 2.82 3.95 -9.11
C LEU A 242 2.32 2.51 -9.34
N ASP A 243 1.06 2.21 -9.02
CA ASP A 243 0.44 0.93 -9.39
C ASP A 243 0.17 0.89 -10.89
N THR A 244 1.16 0.41 -11.63
CA THR A 244 1.07 0.18 -13.07
C THR A 244 0.64 -1.25 -13.41
N GLY A 245 0.00 -1.95 -12.46
CA GLY A 245 -0.65 -3.22 -12.68
C GLY A 245 0.30 -4.36 -13.06
N CYS A 246 1.43 -4.49 -12.34
CA CYS A 246 2.44 -5.50 -12.64
C CYS A 246 1.85 -6.91 -12.74
N VAL A 247 1.04 -7.33 -11.76
CA VAL A 247 0.46 -8.69 -11.75
C VAL A 247 -0.52 -8.93 -12.90
N TRP A 248 -1.09 -7.87 -13.48
CA TRP A 248 -2.09 -7.91 -14.55
C TRP A 248 -1.47 -7.87 -15.97
N GLY A 249 -0.15 -7.92 -16.08
CA GLY A 249 0.58 -7.81 -17.35
C GLY A 249 0.91 -6.37 -17.76
N GLY A 250 0.81 -5.42 -16.83
CA GLY A 250 1.31 -4.07 -16.99
C GLY A 250 2.82 -4.00 -16.73
N GLN A 251 3.21 -3.13 -15.80
CA GLN A 251 4.62 -2.94 -15.44
C GLN A 251 4.80 -2.87 -13.93
N LEU A 252 5.99 -3.21 -13.44
CA LEU A 252 6.46 -2.76 -12.13
C LEU A 252 7.24 -1.46 -12.32
N THR A 253 6.85 -0.40 -11.63
CA THR A 253 7.39 0.95 -11.84
C THR A 253 8.04 1.50 -10.58
N ALA A 254 9.22 2.07 -10.75
CA ALA A 254 9.91 2.91 -9.78
C ALA A 254 10.00 4.36 -10.25
N ALA A 255 9.86 5.30 -9.32
CA ALA A 255 10.07 6.73 -9.53
C ALA A 255 11.13 7.28 -8.58
N ARG A 256 12.11 8.02 -9.10
CA ARG A 256 13.06 8.78 -8.27
C ARG A 256 12.35 9.96 -7.63
N ILE A 257 12.48 10.14 -6.31
CA ILE A 257 11.75 11.14 -5.52
C ILE A 257 12.63 12.17 -4.79
N ASP A 258 13.96 11.99 -4.76
CA ASP A 258 14.93 12.92 -4.15
C ASP A 258 15.49 13.98 -5.14
N GLY A 259 14.97 14.05 -6.36
CA GLY A 259 15.47 14.94 -7.41
C GLY A 259 14.54 14.99 -8.63
N PRO A 260 15.08 15.30 -9.82
CA PRO A 260 14.30 15.27 -11.06
C PRO A 260 13.63 13.92 -11.25
N LEU A 261 12.33 13.95 -11.57
CA LEU A 261 11.53 12.75 -11.77
C LEU A 261 12.17 11.89 -12.85
N ARG A 262 12.52 10.66 -12.47
CA ARG A 262 13.02 9.62 -13.38
C ARG A 262 12.26 8.35 -13.11
N LEU A 263 11.68 7.78 -14.15
CA LEU A 263 11.01 6.48 -14.09
C LEU A 263 11.94 5.37 -14.54
N VAL A 264 11.81 4.23 -13.87
CA VAL A 264 12.37 2.96 -14.30
C VAL A 264 11.25 1.95 -14.18
N SER A 265 10.94 1.24 -15.25
CA SER A 265 9.90 0.21 -15.22
C SER A 265 10.37 -1.08 -15.86
N VAL A 266 9.72 -2.18 -15.48
CA VAL A 266 9.91 -3.51 -16.04
C VAL A 266 8.55 -4.04 -16.47
N ALA A 267 8.44 -4.49 -17.72
CA ALA A 267 7.22 -5.10 -18.22
C ALA A 267 7.00 -6.48 -17.60
N SER A 268 5.74 -6.80 -17.30
CA SER A 268 5.33 -8.09 -16.75
C SER A 268 4.61 -8.92 -17.82
N PRO A 269 4.79 -10.26 -17.85
CA PRO A 269 3.98 -11.14 -18.69
C PRO A 269 2.53 -11.26 -18.21
N GLY A 270 2.25 -10.86 -16.96
CA GLY A 270 0.95 -11.02 -16.32
C GLY A 270 0.78 -12.42 -15.71
N TYR A 271 0.21 -12.45 -14.50
CA TYR A 271 -0.02 -13.67 -13.72
C TYR A 271 -1.50 -13.87 -13.36
N ARG A 272 -2.35 -12.88 -13.64
CA ARG A 272 -3.79 -12.88 -13.39
C ARG A 272 -4.56 -12.19 -14.52
N ALA A 273 -5.83 -12.54 -14.70
CA ALA A 273 -6.70 -11.82 -15.62
C ALA A 273 -7.16 -10.50 -14.98
N ILE A 274 -7.28 -9.44 -15.78
CA ILE A 274 -7.77 -8.14 -15.29
C ILE A 274 -9.17 -8.34 -14.68
N GLY A 275 -9.30 -8.01 -13.39
CA GLY A 275 -10.57 -8.07 -12.67
C GLY A 275 -10.74 -9.29 -11.74
N ASP A 276 -9.77 -10.20 -11.69
CA ASP A 276 -9.73 -11.30 -10.70
C ASP A 276 -9.55 -10.80 -9.26
#